data_AF-A0A2S8BFM9-F1
#
_entry.id   AF-A0A2S8BFM9-F1
#
_cell.length_a   1.000
_cell.length_b   1.000
_cell.length_c   1.000
_cell.angle_alpha   90.00
_cell.angle_beta   90.00
_cell.angle_gamma   90.00
#
_symmetry.space_group_name_H-M   'P 1'
#
loop_
_entity.id
_entity.type
_entity.pdbx_description
1 polymer ?
#
loop_
_entity_poly.entity_id
_entity_poly.type
_entity_poly.pdbx_seq_one_letter_code
_entity_poly.pdbx_strand_id
1 'polypeptide(L)'
;MIGKSRRIVLGLAFVAAGPLISLSTAPLAAAHDPECDTMMPVGDQLEASFDQVEPEGVTPPGVGNQIIDAKRPLDELSSQPAVDLRNWSDILASKLNHDGRYAQQGPDELWLAADLGAARSHLLAARRYCIWGDHFG
;
A
#
# COMPACT_ATOMS: atom_id res chain seq x y z
N MET A 1 -55.97 31.45 8.63
CA MET A 1 -56.38 32.86 8.42
C MET A 1 -55.31 33.57 7.61
N ILE A 2 -55.73 34.25 6.55
CA ILE A 2 -54.93 35.04 5.59
C ILE A 2 -54.33 36.28 6.28
N GLY A 3 -53.09 36.63 5.96
CA GLY A 3 -52.45 37.86 6.41
C GLY A 3 -51.21 38.22 5.60
N LYS A 4 -51.42 38.73 4.39
CA LYS A 4 -50.38 39.28 3.50
C LYS A 4 -49.87 40.61 4.07
N SER A 5 -48.57 40.80 4.20
CA SER A 5 -47.96 42.12 4.35
C SER A 5 -46.58 42.15 3.70
N ARG A 6 -46.55 42.65 2.46
CA ARG A 6 -45.33 43.11 1.79
C ARG A 6 -44.86 44.39 2.46
N ARG A 7 -43.60 44.43 2.90
CA ARG A 7 -42.84 45.67 3.06
C ARG A 7 -41.52 45.51 2.31
N ILE A 8 -41.41 46.26 1.24
CA ILE A 8 -40.18 46.50 0.47
C ILE A 8 -39.36 47.49 1.28
N VAL A 9 -38.11 47.16 1.60
CA VAL A 9 -37.07 48.14 1.89
C VAL A 9 -35.83 47.74 1.08
N LEU A 10 -35.63 48.51 0.01
CA LEU A 10 -34.37 48.69 -0.70
C LEU A 10 -33.29 49.10 0.31
N GLY A 11 -32.11 48.50 0.29
CA GLY A 11 -31.05 48.93 1.20
C GLY A 11 -29.69 48.31 0.96
N LEU A 12 -28.93 48.95 0.08
CA LEU A 12 -27.47 49.02 0.01
C LEU A 12 -26.68 47.73 -0.24
N ALA A 13 -26.14 47.69 -1.47
CA ALA A 13 -24.85 47.11 -1.78
C ALA A 13 -23.76 47.58 -0.80
N PHE A 14 -23.05 46.63 -0.22
CA PHE A 14 -21.67 46.82 0.19
C PHE A 14 -20.82 45.78 -0.54
N VAL A 15 -20.21 46.23 -1.63
CA VAL A 15 -19.10 45.54 -2.29
C VAL A 15 -17.91 45.68 -1.34
N ALA A 16 -17.71 44.67 -0.48
CA ALA A 16 -16.46 44.53 0.24
C ALA A 16 -15.42 43.96 -0.73
N ALA A 17 -14.61 44.83 -1.32
CA ALA A 17 -13.36 44.45 -1.96
C ALA A 17 -12.40 43.95 -0.87
N GLY A 18 -12.55 42.68 -0.49
CA GLY A 18 -11.53 41.97 0.28
C GLY A 18 -10.31 41.73 -0.61
N PRO A 19 -9.09 41.76 -0.07
CA PRO A 19 -7.90 41.42 -0.86
C PRO A 19 -8.12 40.04 -1.48
N LEU A 20 -7.96 39.93 -2.80
CA LEU A 20 -7.82 38.66 -3.49
C LEU A 20 -6.57 37.99 -2.90
N ILE A 21 -6.75 37.22 -1.83
CA ILE A 21 -5.74 36.25 -1.38
C ILE A 21 -5.65 35.29 -2.54
N SER A 22 -4.65 35.52 -3.39
CA SER A 22 -4.26 34.57 -4.40
C SER A 22 -3.88 33.31 -3.63
N LEU A 23 -4.77 32.32 -3.64
CA LEU A 23 -4.45 30.96 -3.25
C LEU A 23 -3.41 30.50 -4.26
N SER A 24 -2.15 30.81 -3.96
CA SER A 24 -1.00 30.21 -4.62
C SER A 24 -1.10 28.72 -4.31
N THR A 25 -1.75 27.97 -5.21
CA THR A 25 -1.58 26.53 -5.30
C THR A 25 -0.14 26.34 -5.74
N ALA A 26 0.81 26.46 -4.80
CA ALA A 26 2.12 25.89 -4.99
C ALA A 26 1.87 24.44 -5.42
N PRO A 27 2.47 23.97 -6.51
CA PRO A 27 2.38 22.56 -6.83
C PRO A 27 2.88 21.83 -5.58
N LEU A 28 2.01 21.05 -4.96
CA LEU A 28 2.43 20.04 -4.00
C LEU A 28 3.34 19.15 -4.84
N ALA A 29 4.66 19.33 -4.73
CA ALA A 29 5.56 18.28 -5.14
C ALA A 29 5.08 17.07 -4.34
N ALA A 30 4.65 16.01 -5.01
CA ALA A 30 4.41 14.74 -4.36
C ALA A 30 5.68 14.46 -3.57
N ALA A 31 5.56 14.42 -2.23
CA ALA A 31 6.70 14.11 -1.39
C ALA A 31 7.11 12.69 -1.78
N HIS A 32 8.22 12.56 -2.50
CA HIS A 32 8.80 11.27 -2.83
C HIS A 32 9.29 10.68 -1.52
N ASP A 33 8.67 9.61 -1.07
CA ASP A 33 9.14 8.90 0.12
C ASP A 33 10.46 8.21 -0.23
N PRO A 34 11.57 8.48 0.47
CA PRO A 34 12.86 7.85 0.18
C PRO A 34 12.85 6.32 0.36
N GLU A 35 11.93 5.76 1.15
CA GLU A 35 11.77 4.30 1.25
C GLU A 35 11.37 3.68 -0.10
N CYS A 36 10.74 4.44 -1.00
CA CYS A 36 10.33 3.96 -2.32
C CYS A 36 11.49 3.65 -3.27
N ASP A 37 12.66 4.26 -3.06
CA ASP A 37 13.87 3.92 -3.80
C ASP A 37 14.34 2.49 -3.48
N THR A 38 13.99 1.96 -2.30
CA THR A 38 14.26 0.59 -1.87
C THR A 38 13.07 -0.33 -2.17
N MET A 39 11.85 0.10 -1.89
CA MET A 39 10.65 -0.75 -2.04
C MET A 39 10.38 -1.16 -3.48
N MET A 40 10.59 -0.27 -4.46
CA MET A 40 10.33 -0.57 -5.86
C MET A 40 11.19 -1.74 -6.40
N PRO A 41 12.54 -1.69 -6.31
CA PRO A 41 13.37 -2.80 -6.78
C PRO A 41 13.19 -4.09 -5.96
N VAL A 42 12.90 -3.98 -4.66
CA VAL A 42 12.57 -5.16 -3.85
C VAL A 42 11.24 -5.78 -4.28
N GLY A 43 10.25 -4.95 -4.60
CA GLY A 43 8.97 -5.39 -5.16
C GLY A 43 9.14 -6.21 -6.43
N ASP A 44 10.02 -5.78 -7.34
CA ASP A 44 10.32 -6.54 -8.57
C ASP A 44 10.96 -7.91 -8.28
N GLN A 45 11.89 -7.98 -7.31
CA GLN A 45 12.53 -9.24 -6.91
C GLN A 45 11.56 -10.20 -6.21
N LEU A 46 10.67 -9.66 -5.37
CA LEU A 46 9.65 -10.45 -4.70
C LEU A 46 8.62 -10.98 -5.70
N GLU A 47 8.17 -10.17 -6.66
CA GLU A 47 7.25 -10.61 -7.70
C GLU A 47 7.83 -11.79 -8.50
N ALA A 48 9.09 -11.68 -8.93
CA ALA A 48 9.79 -12.76 -9.63
C ALA A 48 9.92 -14.05 -8.79
N SER A 49 10.00 -13.93 -7.46
CA SER A 49 10.05 -15.09 -6.55
C SER A 49 8.65 -15.67 -6.33
N PHE A 50 7.63 -14.83 -6.19
CA PHE A 50 6.23 -15.22 -6.04
C PHE A 50 5.69 -15.94 -7.29
N ASP A 51 6.15 -15.57 -8.47
CA ASP A 51 5.76 -16.21 -9.74
C ASP A 51 6.33 -17.62 -9.93
N GLN A 52 7.27 -18.04 -9.09
CA GLN A 52 7.75 -19.42 -9.03
C GLN A 52 6.93 -20.29 -8.08
N VAL A 53 6.05 -19.69 -7.27
CA VAL A 53 5.21 -20.42 -6.31
C VAL A 53 4.02 -21.01 -7.04
N GLU A 54 3.92 -22.34 -7.00
CA GLU A 54 2.87 -23.14 -7.62
C GLU A 54 1.93 -23.68 -6.53
N PRO A 55 0.76 -23.04 -6.26
CA PRO A 55 -0.09 -23.41 -5.13
C PRO A 55 -0.75 -24.79 -5.25
N GLU A 56 -1.10 -25.18 -6.46
CA GLU A 56 -1.70 -26.49 -6.78
C GLU A 56 -0.67 -27.48 -7.33
N GLY A 57 0.58 -27.03 -7.47
CA GLY A 57 1.67 -27.76 -8.12
C GLY A 57 2.88 -27.93 -7.22
N VAL A 58 4.03 -28.19 -7.84
CA VAL A 58 5.30 -28.34 -7.13
C VAL A 58 6.07 -27.04 -7.23
N THR A 59 6.17 -26.32 -6.11
CA THR A 59 7.05 -25.15 -6.01
C THR A 59 8.52 -25.60 -6.06
N PRO A 60 9.38 -24.98 -6.88
CA PRO A 60 10.79 -25.33 -6.94
C PRO A 60 11.50 -25.22 -5.57
N PRO A 61 12.48 -26.09 -5.27
CA PRO A 61 13.22 -26.00 -4.03
C PRO A 61 13.99 -24.68 -3.94
N GLY A 62 13.98 -24.07 -2.76
CA GLY A 62 14.73 -22.84 -2.48
C GLY A 62 14.00 -21.54 -2.77
N VAL A 63 12.78 -21.55 -3.33
CA VAL A 63 11.97 -20.34 -3.53
C VAL A 63 11.72 -19.59 -2.21
N GLY A 64 11.50 -20.30 -1.10
CA GLY A 64 11.39 -19.67 0.22
C GLY A 64 12.63 -18.86 0.60
N ASN A 65 13.84 -19.39 0.38
CA ASN A 65 15.09 -18.66 0.61
C ASN A 65 15.25 -17.46 -0.33
N GLN A 66 14.84 -17.58 -1.59
CA GLN A 66 14.85 -16.45 -2.53
C GLN A 66 13.96 -15.30 -2.03
N ILE A 67 12.78 -15.62 -1.49
CA ILE A 67 11.88 -14.63 -0.88
C ILE A 67 12.54 -13.97 0.34
N ILE A 68 13.20 -14.75 1.22
CA ILE A 68 13.93 -14.20 2.38
C ILE A 68 15.03 -13.23 1.93
N ASP A 69 15.83 -13.61 0.93
CA ASP A 69 16.91 -12.77 0.42
C ASP A 69 16.39 -11.49 -0.24
N ALA A 70 15.31 -11.60 -1.03
CA ALA A 70 14.67 -10.49 -1.71
C ALA A 70 14.05 -9.49 -0.72
N LYS A 71 13.36 -9.96 0.34
CA LYS A 71 12.70 -9.06 1.30
C LYS A 71 13.66 -8.36 2.26
N ARG A 72 14.89 -8.86 2.44
CA ARG A 72 15.83 -8.38 3.47
C ARG A 72 16.00 -6.85 3.51
N PRO A 73 16.08 -6.11 2.38
CA PRO A 73 16.20 -4.65 2.45
C PRO A 73 14.98 -3.94 3.06
N LEU A 74 13.80 -4.60 3.13
CA LEU A 74 12.62 -4.07 3.83
C LEU A 74 12.77 -4.08 5.35
N ASP A 75 13.77 -4.77 5.90
CA ASP A 75 14.00 -4.84 7.36
C ASP A 75 14.36 -3.47 7.94
N GLU A 76 14.95 -2.59 7.13
CA GLU A 76 15.36 -1.23 7.50
C GLU A 76 14.25 -0.18 7.30
N LEU A 77 13.13 -0.58 6.69
CA LEU A 77 12.03 0.32 6.33
C LEU A 77 10.94 0.31 7.41
N SER A 78 10.25 1.44 7.51
CA SER A 78 9.33 1.74 8.61
C SER A 78 7.92 2.13 8.15
N SER A 79 7.73 2.48 6.87
CA SER A 79 6.40 2.72 6.32
C SER A 79 5.53 1.47 6.47
N GLN A 80 4.24 1.68 6.75
CA GLN A 80 3.31 0.57 6.94
C GLN A 80 3.26 -0.39 5.73
N PRO A 81 3.27 0.09 4.47
CA PRO A 81 3.29 -0.81 3.31
C PRO A 81 4.57 -1.66 3.22
N ALA A 82 5.74 -1.12 3.61
CA ALA A 82 6.98 -1.89 3.67
C ALA A 82 6.94 -2.97 4.77
N VAL A 83 6.45 -2.60 5.96
CA VAL A 83 6.30 -3.53 7.10
C VAL A 83 5.35 -4.67 6.76
N ASP A 84 4.20 -4.35 6.15
CA ASP A 84 3.22 -5.36 5.78
C ASP A 84 3.76 -6.30 4.68
N LEU A 85 4.41 -5.75 3.66
CA LEU A 85 5.04 -6.56 2.60
C LEU A 85 6.12 -7.49 3.17
N ARG A 86 6.98 -6.98 4.05
CA ARG A 86 7.99 -7.77 4.76
C ARG A 86 7.34 -8.92 5.53
N ASN A 87 6.29 -8.64 6.30
CA ASN A 87 5.64 -9.62 7.14
C ASN A 87 4.98 -10.74 6.31
N TRP A 88 4.23 -10.40 5.27
CA TRP A 88 3.59 -11.41 4.43
C TRP A 88 4.59 -12.21 3.57
N SER A 89 5.70 -11.59 3.16
CA SER A 89 6.80 -12.30 2.51
C SER A 89 7.47 -13.30 3.46
N ASP A 90 7.66 -12.93 4.74
CA ASP A 90 8.22 -13.80 5.78
C ASP A 90 7.30 -14.99 6.09
N ILE A 91 5.99 -14.75 6.19
CA ILE A 91 4.99 -15.81 6.38
C ILE A 91 5.06 -16.81 5.22
N LEU A 92 5.01 -16.34 3.97
CA LEU A 92 5.06 -17.20 2.80
C LEU A 92 6.35 -18.01 2.74
N ALA A 93 7.51 -17.36 2.96
CA ALA A 93 8.81 -18.01 2.93
C ALA A 93 8.98 -19.07 4.03
N SER A 94 8.59 -18.74 5.27
CA SER A 94 8.62 -19.65 6.43
C SER A 94 7.83 -20.93 6.17
N LYS A 95 6.67 -20.80 5.53
CA LYS A 95 5.85 -21.96 5.15
C LYS A 95 6.49 -22.79 4.04
N LEU A 96 6.99 -22.16 2.98
CA LEU A 96 7.69 -22.85 1.88
C LEU A 96 8.93 -23.62 2.37
N ASN A 97 9.69 -23.02 3.30
CA ASN A 97 10.87 -23.64 3.90
C ASN A 97 10.52 -24.66 5.00
N HIS A 98 9.26 -24.73 5.43
CA HIS A 98 8.82 -25.52 6.58
C HIS A 98 9.62 -25.20 7.86
N ASP A 99 10.00 -23.93 8.04
CA ASP A 99 10.79 -23.44 9.16
C ASP A 99 10.12 -22.25 9.86
N GLY A 100 10.59 -21.89 11.06
CA GLY A 100 10.09 -20.71 11.77
C GLY A 100 8.68 -20.84 12.38
N ARG A 101 8.09 -19.68 12.72
CA ARG A 101 6.85 -19.61 13.51
C ARG A 101 5.58 -19.96 12.71
N TYR A 102 5.65 -19.95 11.38
CA TYR A 102 4.48 -20.10 10.52
C TYR A 102 4.41 -21.47 9.80
N ALA A 103 5.44 -22.31 9.93
CA ALA A 103 5.61 -23.59 9.21
C ALA A 103 4.42 -24.57 9.26
N GLN A 104 3.54 -24.48 10.27
CA GLN A 104 2.51 -25.49 10.56
C GLN A 104 1.10 -24.88 10.71
N GLN A 105 0.83 -23.72 10.09
CA GLN A 105 -0.48 -23.05 10.22
C GLN A 105 -1.33 -23.16 8.95
N GLY A 106 -2.26 -24.14 8.94
CA GLY A 106 -3.38 -24.23 7.99
C GLY A 106 -3.77 -25.69 7.66
N PRO A 107 -5.03 -25.98 7.27
CA PRO A 107 -5.39 -27.26 6.69
C PRO A 107 -4.72 -27.45 5.30
N ASP A 108 -4.25 -28.67 5.04
CA ASP A 108 -3.15 -29.07 4.14
C ASP A 108 -3.33 -28.87 2.60
N GLU A 109 -4.17 -27.97 2.10
CA GLU A 109 -4.30 -27.86 0.62
C GLU A 109 -4.49 -26.44 0.06
N LEU A 110 -5.12 -25.52 0.80
CA LEU A 110 -5.46 -24.18 0.26
C LEU A 110 -4.69 -23.02 0.90
N TRP A 111 -3.86 -23.30 1.91
CA TRP A 111 -3.15 -22.25 2.65
C TRP A 111 -2.14 -21.51 1.76
N LEU A 112 -1.44 -22.23 0.86
CA LEU A 112 -0.38 -21.65 0.04
C LEU A 112 -0.94 -20.61 -0.94
N ALA A 113 -2.09 -20.91 -1.55
CA ALA A 113 -2.79 -19.98 -2.43
C ALA A 113 -3.23 -18.71 -1.68
N ALA A 114 -3.74 -18.86 -0.46
CA ALA A 114 -4.20 -17.75 0.36
C ALA A 114 -3.03 -16.82 0.78
N ASP A 115 -1.93 -17.39 1.27
CA ASP A 115 -0.77 -16.61 1.72
C ASP A 115 -0.03 -15.96 0.54
N LEU A 116 0.08 -16.67 -0.59
CA LEU A 116 0.62 -16.08 -1.83
C LEU A 116 -0.25 -14.92 -2.33
N GLY A 117 -1.58 -15.08 -2.26
CA GLY A 117 -2.53 -14.01 -2.58
C GLY A 117 -2.36 -12.79 -1.67
N ALA A 118 -2.18 -13.01 -0.37
CA ALA A 118 -1.93 -11.95 0.60
C ALA A 118 -0.59 -11.23 0.33
N ALA A 119 0.49 -11.98 0.11
CA ALA A 119 1.80 -11.42 -0.23
C ALA A 119 1.75 -10.56 -1.51
N ARG A 120 1.07 -11.04 -2.57
CA ARG A 120 0.85 -10.27 -3.80
C ARG A 120 0.03 -9.01 -3.58
N SER A 121 -1.02 -9.08 -2.75
CA SER A 121 -1.83 -7.91 -2.41
C SER A 121 -1.01 -6.81 -1.73
N HIS A 122 -0.15 -7.18 -0.79
CA HIS A 122 0.73 -6.23 -0.10
C HIS A 122 1.85 -5.70 -0.99
N LEU A 123 2.34 -6.50 -1.95
CA LEU A 123 3.26 -6.02 -2.98
C LEU A 123 2.61 -4.93 -3.84
N LEU A 124 1.36 -5.15 -4.26
CA LEU A 124 0.59 -4.12 -4.98
C LEU A 124 0.30 -2.89 -4.12
N ALA A 125 0.12 -3.05 -2.80
CA ALA A 125 -0.04 -1.93 -1.88
C ALA A 125 1.24 -1.09 -1.77
N ALA A 126 2.39 -1.75 -1.60
CA ALA A 126 3.71 -1.11 -1.59
C ALA A 126 4.00 -0.34 -2.90
N ARG A 127 3.70 -0.93 -4.06
CA ARG A 127 3.83 -0.23 -5.35
C ARG A 127 2.91 0.98 -5.44
N ARG A 128 1.63 0.85 -5.05
CA ARG A 128 0.68 1.97 -5.08
C ARG A 128 1.11 3.12 -4.18
N TYR A 129 1.60 2.81 -2.99
CA TYR A 129 2.19 3.78 -2.07
C TYR A 129 3.29 4.60 -2.76
N CYS A 130 4.20 3.94 -3.48
CA CYS A 130 5.29 4.62 -4.17
C CYS A 130 4.90 5.40 -5.43
N ILE A 131 3.80 5.03 -6.10
CA ILE A 131 3.37 5.74 -7.31
C ILE A 131 2.47 6.93 -6.96
N TRP A 132 1.61 6.78 -5.95
CA TRP A 132 0.54 7.73 -5.65
C TRP A 132 0.68 8.47 -4.33
N GLY A 133 1.63 8.10 -3.46
CA GLY A 133 1.76 8.64 -2.09
C GLY A 133 0.58 8.26 -1.17
N ASP A 134 0.65 8.68 0.09
CA ASP A 134 -0.31 8.39 1.19
C ASP A 134 -1.71 9.02 1.00
N HIS A 135 -2.10 9.37 -0.23
CA HIS A 135 -3.30 10.17 -0.52
C HIS A 135 -4.64 9.46 -0.23
N PHE A 136 -4.62 8.28 0.40
CA PHE A 136 -5.81 7.49 0.76
C PHE A 136 -5.86 7.10 2.26
N GLY A 137 -5.16 7.84 3.13
CA GLY A 137 -5.30 7.75 4.58
C GLY A 137 -6.54 8.45 5.13
#